data_AF-A0A818PL38-F1
#
_entry.id   AF-A0A818PL38-F1
#
_cell.length_a   1.000
_cell.length_b   1.000
_cell.length_c   1.000
_cell.angle_alpha   90.00
_cell.angle_beta   90.00
_cell.angle_gamma   90.00
#
_symmetry.space_group_name_H-M   'P 1'
#
loop_
_entity.id
_entity.type
_entity.pdbx_description
1 polymer ?
#
loop_
_entity_poly.entity_id
_entity_poly.type
_entity_poly.pdbx_seq_one_letter_code
_entity_poly.pdbx_strand_id
1 'polypeptide(L)'
;MLIKFFQADGGKDIQRDLDLSGEPLIPGASVGSPETELSVYENWQLNQARTDYAIKYLEKWNQTKEKTSTGRPIDGIISPVCALPAYPHEFRLSIGYTGIANLLQLSSVILPVTRVDLELDQVTDEYRNMKIASELDQIARETYEGPEVFENCIVGLQVICRRLEEEKAIGMAMVLEKALKLYQ
;
A
#
# COMPACT_ATOMS: atom_id res chain seq x y z
N MET A 1 -6.45 10.22 7.90
CA MET A 1 -5.24 11.06 7.68
C MET A 1 -4.67 10.85 6.29
N LEU A 2 -4.28 9.63 5.90
CA LEU A 2 -3.72 9.30 4.58
C LEU A 2 -4.52 9.89 3.40
N ILE A 3 -5.79 9.48 3.25
CA ILE A 3 -6.65 9.91 2.13
C ILE A 3 -6.82 11.43 2.05
N LYS A 4 -6.83 12.13 3.20
CA LYS A 4 -6.94 13.59 3.23
C LYS A 4 -5.77 14.27 2.52
N PHE A 5 -4.56 13.70 2.55
CA PHE A 5 -3.43 14.24 1.79
C PHE A 5 -3.59 14.07 0.28
N PHE A 6 -4.14 12.93 -0.17
CA PHE A 6 -4.36 12.67 -1.59
C PHE A 6 -5.49 13.51 -2.21
N GLN A 7 -6.40 14.02 -1.37
CA GLN A 7 -7.60 14.73 -1.81
C GLN A 7 -7.61 16.21 -1.38
N ALA A 8 -6.47 16.71 -0.84
CA ALA A 8 -6.39 18.00 -0.15
C ALA A 8 -6.68 19.21 -1.04
N ASP A 9 -6.44 19.08 -2.35
CA ASP A 9 -6.69 20.11 -3.35
C ASP A 9 -8.16 20.14 -3.84
N GLY A 10 -8.98 19.21 -3.35
CA GLY A 10 -10.36 19.04 -3.80
C GLY A 10 -10.50 18.53 -5.23
N GLY A 11 -9.46 17.91 -5.80
CA GLY A 11 -9.44 17.42 -7.18
C GLY A 11 -9.18 18.48 -8.23
N LYS A 12 -8.81 19.70 -7.83
CA LYS A 12 -8.57 20.83 -8.74
C LYS A 12 -7.40 20.60 -9.69
N ASP A 13 -6.31 19.99 -9.22
CA ASP A 13 -5.15 19.71 -10.07
C ASP A 13 -5.51 18.68 -11.15
N ILE A 14 -6.23 17.62 -10.76
CA ILE A 14 -6.66 16.58 -11.70
C ILE A 14 -7.66 17.16 -12.70
N GLN A 15 -8.66 17.93 -12.25
CA GLN A 15 -9.64 18.55 -13.15
C GLN A 15 -8.97 19.48 -14.16
N ARG A 16 -8.03 20.32 -13.73
CA ARG A 16 -7.27 21.21 -14.62
C ARG A 16 -6.57 20.41 -15.72
N ASP A 17 -5.92 19.30 -15.35
CA ASP A 17 -5.15 18.51 -16.30
C ASP A 17 -6.07 17.75 -17.28
N LEU A 18 -7.24 17.28 -16.83
CA LEU A 18 -8.29 16.70 -17.69
C LEU A 18 -8.87 17.73 -18.67
N ASP A 19 -9.11 18.97 -18.23
CA ASP A 19 -9.61 20.04 -19.09
C ASP A 19 -8.60 20.38 -20.22
N LEU A 20 -7.29 20.25 -19.95
CA LEU A 20 -6.22 20.45 -20.92
C LEU A 20 -6.08 19.29 -21.91
N SER A 21 -6.25 18.05 -21.45
CA SER A 21 -6.12 16.86 -22.31
C SER A 21 -7.38 16.54 -23.10
N GLY A 22 -8.56 16.88 -22.57
CA GLY A 22 -9.86 16.44 -23.07
C GLY A 22 -10.20 14.98 -22.75
N GLU A 23 -9.39 14.31 -21.92
CA GLU A 23 -9.63 12.92 -21.50
C GLU A 23 -10.64 12.85 -20.34
N PRO A 24 -11.43 11.78 -20.23
CA PRO A 24 -12.31 11.58 -19.09
C PRO A 24 -11.53 11.17 -17.86
N LEU A 25 -12.10 11.43 -16.68
CA LEU A 25 -11.59 10.85 -15.44
C LEU A 25 -11.73 9.33 -15.48
N ILE A 26 -10.61 8.62 -15.27
CA ILE A 26 -10.59 7.16 -15.17
C ILE A 26 -11.36 6.74 -13.90
N PRO A 27 -12.40 5.88 -13.99
CA PRO A 27 -13.08 5.43 -12.79
C PRO A 27 -12.11 4.68 -11.86
N GLY A 28 -12.29 4.84 -10.55
CA GLY A 28 -11.35 4.31 -9.55
C GLY A 28 -10.14 5.21 -9.23
N ALA A 29 -9.91 6.29 -9.98
CA ALA A 29 -8.89 7.28 -9.65
C ALA A 29 -9.16 7.93 -8.27
N SER A 30 -8.08 8.17 -7.51
CA SER A 30 -8.15 8.74 -6.15
C SER A 30 -8.35 10.26 -6.13
N VAL A 31 -9.43 10.77 -6.69
CA VAL A 31 -9.62 12.22 -6.79
C VAL A 31 -10.26 12.80 -5.53
N GLY A 32 -9.90 14.04 -5.20
CA GLY A 32 -10.67 14.85 -4.26
C GLY A 32 -11.97 15.36 -4.89
N SER A 33 -12.78 16.02 -4.09
CA SER A 33 -13.95 16.77 -4.52
C SER A 33 -13.95 18.14 -3.82
N PRO A 34 -14.80 19.10 -4.23
CA PRO A 34 -14.87 20.40 -3.56
C PRO A 34 -15.07 20.30 -2.03
N GLU A 35 -15.74 19.24 -1.55
CA GLU A 35 -15.95 18.97 -0.13
C GLU A 35 -14.71 18.46 0.62
N THR A 36 -13.70 17.97 -0.12
CA THR A 36 -12.43 17.50 0.46
C THR A 36 -11.33 18.55 0.41
N GLU A 37 -11.57 19.69 -0.27
CA GLU A 37 -10.61 20.77 -0.33
C GLU A 37 -10.29 21.30 1.07
N LEU A 38 -8.99 21.41 1.37
CA LEU A 38 -8.52 21.94 2.64
C LEU A 38 -8.09 23.39 2.47
N SER A 39 -8.54 24.26 3.38
CA SER A 39 -7.94 25.58 3.53
C SER A 39 -6.45 25.47 3.91
N VAL A 40 -5.70 26.56 3.72
CA VAL A 40 -4.29 26.63 4.13
C VAL A 40 -4.12 26.26 5.60
N TYR A 41 -5.01 26.74 6.46
CA TYR A 41 -4.98 26.44 7.90
C TYR A 41 -5.20 24.95 8.18
N GLU A 42 -6.23 24.33 7.58
CA GLU A 42 -6.53 22.91 7.76
C GLU A 42 -5.40 22.02 7.23
N ASN A 43 -4.81 22.38 6.09
CA ASN A 43 -3.64 21.69 5.56
C ASN A 43 -2.45 21.77 6.53
N TRP A 44 -2.21 22.91 7.17
CA TRP A 44 -1.19 23.04 8.21
C TRP A 44 -1.47 22.15 9.42
N GLN A 45 -2.73 22.09 9.89
CA GLN A 45 -3.12 21.19 10.98
C GLN A 45 -2.91 19.72 10.59
N LEU A 46 -3.23 19.35 9.35
CA LEU A 46 -3.02 18.00 8.84
C LEU A 46 -1.53 17.62 8.80
N ASN A 47 -0.66 18.54 8.38
CA ASN A 47 0.79 18.34 8.38
C ASN A 47 1.39 18.22 9.78
N GLN A 48 0.88 18.99 10.75
CA GLN A 48 1.25 18.83 12.16
C GLN A 48 0.86 17.45 12.67
N ALA A 49 -0.40 17.03 12.48
CA ALA A 49 -0.88 15.71 12.89
C ALA A 49 -0.09 14.56 12.25
N ARG A 50 0.30 14.69 10.97
CA ARG A 50 1.19 13.74 10.28
C ARG A 50 2.55 13.65 10.94
N THR A 51 3.13 14.79 11.32
CA THR A 51 4.43 14.85 11.99
C THR A 51 4.39 14.19 13.36
N ASP A 52 3.34 14.46 14.15
CA ASP A 52 3.15 13.80 15.45
C ASP A 52 2.99 12.28 15.31
N TYR A 53 2.26 11.84 14.28
CA TYR A 53 2.13 10.41 13.98
C TYR A 53 3.47 9.79 13.56
N ALA A 54 4.28 10.48 12.75
CA ALA A 54 5.59 10.01 12.34
C ALA A 54 6.57 9.88 13.52
N ILE A 55 6.52 10.81 14.49
CA ILE A 55 7.29 10.73 15.73
C ILE A 55 6.89 9.47 16.50
N LYS A 56 5.59 9.27 16.76
CA LYS A 56 5.07 8.08 17.47
C LYS A 56 5.45 6.78 16.77
N TYR A 57 5.40 6.76 15.45
CA TYR A 57 5.78 5.59 14.66
C TYR A 57 7.28 5.29 14.80
N LEU A 58 8.14 6.31 14.72
CA LEU A 58 9.59 6.15 14.90
C LEU A 58 9.95 5.72 16.32
N GLU A 59 9.28 6.27 17.34
CA GLU A 59 9.43 5.81 18.72
C GLU A 59 9.09 4.33 18.84
N LYS A 60 7.96 3.90 18.24
CA LYS A 60 7.56 2.50 18.26
C LYS A 60 8.55 1.61 17.53
N TRP A 61 9.08 2.06 16.39
CA TRP A 61 10.15 1.39 15.66
C TRP A 61 11.37 1.20 16.55
N ASN A 62 11.84 2.25 17.23
CA ASN A 62 13.00 2.17 18.10
C ASN A 62 12.77 1.28 19.33
N GLN A 63 11.55 1.25 19.87
CA GLN A 63 11.16 0.37 20.97
C GLN A 63 11.17 -1.11 20.59
N THR A 64 11.13 -1.46 19.29
CA THR A 64 11.22 -2.87 18.87
C THR A 64 12.50 -3.55 19.36
N LYS A 65 13.55 -2.79 19.70
CA LYS A 65 14.76 -3.31 20.36
C LYS A 65 14.48 -4.16 21.60
N GLU A 66 13.40 -3.87 22.32
CA GLU A 66 12.95 -4.61 23.51
C GLU A 66 12.41 -6.01 23.17
N LYS A 67 12.06 -6.25 21.90
CA LYS A 67 11.50 -7.50 21.40
C LYS A 67 12.45 -8.31 20.52
N THR A 68 13.50 -7.67 19.98
CA THR A 68 14.47 -8.38 19.14
C THR A 68 15.50 -9.12 19.99
N SER A 69 15.98 -10.26 19.50
CA SER A 69 17.11 -10.99 20.11
C SER A 69 18.45 -10.26 19.98
N THR A 70 18.56 -9.25 19.11
CA THR A 70 19.81 -8.52 18.87
C THR A 70 19.99 -7.29 19.77
N GLY A 71 18.94 -6.90 20.50
CA GLY A 71 18.91 -5.65 21.26
C GLY A 71 18.92 -4.38 20.38
N ARG A 72 18.70 -4.52 19.06
CA ARG A 72 18.60 -3.41 18.10
C ARG A 72 17.17 -3.27 17.60
N PRO A 73 16.71 -2.07 17.20
CA PRO A 73 15.46 -1.94 16.48
C PRO A 73 15.43 -2.84 15.23
N ILE A 74 14.24 -3.21 14.75
CA ILE A 74 14.09 -3.92 13.48
C ILE A 74 14.75 -3.14 12.33
N ASP A 75 15.30 -3.85 11.36
CA ASP A 75 15.96 -3.25 10.19
C ASP A 75 14.96 -2.80 9.11
N GLY A 76 13.81 -3.47 9.03
CA GLY A 76 12.76 -3.20 8.06
C GLY A 76 11.49 -4.01 8.34
N ILE A 77 10.46 -3.75 7.55
CA ILE A 77 9.16 -4.43 7.57
C ILE A 77 8.96 -5.09 6.21
N ILE A 78 8.57 -6.36 6.20
CA ILE A 78 8.06 -7.04 5.02
C ILE A 78 6.54 -6.98 5.09
N SER A 79 5.90 -6.48 4.03
CA SER A 79 4.45 -6.26 3.97
C SER A 79 3.89 -6.67 2.61
N PRO A 80 2.61 -7.08 2.51
CA PRO A 80 1.90 -7.10 1.23
C PRO A 80 1.90 -5.72 0.57
N VAL A 81 1.81 -5.68 -0.76
CA VAL A 81 1.65 -4.44 -1.56
C VAL A 81 0.18 -4.11 -1.76
N CYS A 82 -0.65 -5.14 -1.93
CA CYS A 82 -2.05 -5.05 -2.29
C CYS A 82 -2.80 -6.25 -1.69
N ALA A 83 -4.12 -6.15 -1.54
CA ALA A 83 -4.98 -7.26 -1.11
C ALA A 83 -5.31 -8.24 -2.25
N LEU A 84 -5.16 -7.81 -3.50
CA LEU A 84 -5.44 -8.59 -4.71
C LEU A 84 -4.17 -8.70 -5.58
N PRO A 85 -4.02 -9.78 -6.38
CA PRO A 85 -2.89 -9.93 -7.30
C PRO A 85 -2.77 -8.75 -8.30
N ALA A 86 -3.91 -8.32 -8.83
CA ALA A 86 -4.05 -7.10 -9.60
C ALA A 86 -5.44 -6.50 -9.32
N TYR A 87 -5.63 -5.21 -9.60
CA TYR A 87 -6.96 -4.64 -9.62
C TYR A 87 -7.55 -4.77 -11.03
N PRO A 88 -8.83 -5.16 -11.16
CA PRO A 88 -9.56 -5.02 -12.41
C PRO A 88 -9.46 -3.58 -12.95
N HIS A 89 -9.66 -3.42 -14.26
CA HIS A 89 -9.73 -2.09 -14.84
C HIS A 89 -10.79 -1.24 -14.14
N GLU A 90 -10.47 0.04 -13.93
CA GLU A 90 -11.39 1.03 -13.35
C GLU A 90 -11.82 0.75 -11.90
N PHE A 91 -11.16 -0.20 -11.24
CA PHE A 91 -11.44 -0.60 -9.86
C PHE A 91 -10.45 0.00 -8.86
N ARG A 92 -10.96 0.27 -7.66
CA ARG A 92 -10.16 0.72 -6.52
C ARG A 92 -10.66 0.07 -5.24
N LEU A 93 -9.73 -0.49 -4.48
CA LEU A 93 -10.02 -0.97 -3.13
C LEU A 93 -9.38 -0.07 -2.06
N SER A 94 -8.07 -0.18 -1.87
CA SER A 94 -7.35 0.55 -0.83
C SER A 94 -5.90 0.80 -1.22
N ILE A 95 -5.38 1.96 -0.79
CA ILE A 95 -3.97 2.31 -0.87
C ILE A 95 -3.24 2.11 0.47
N GLY A 96 -3.88 1.43 1.44
CA GLY A 96 -3.38 1.37 2.82
C GLY A 96 -2.00 0.72 2.97
N TYR A 97 -1.75 -0.36 2.22
CA TYR A 97 -0.49 -1.10 2.29
C TYR A 97 0.72 -0.27 1.87
N THR A 98 0.62 0.49 0.79
CA THR A 98 1.73 1.33 0.26
C THR A 98 1.71 2.74 0.85
N GLY A 99 0.52 3.27 1.13
CA GLY A 99 0.32 4.64 1.58
C GLY A 99 0.96 4.97 2.92
N ILE A 100 1.22 3.97 3.78
CA ILE A 100 1.96 4.18 5.02
C ILE A 100 3.39 4.68 4.76
N ALA A 101 4.05 4.15 3.71
CA ALA A 101 5.40 4.58 3.33
C ALA A 101 5.38 6.02 2.80
N ASN A 102 4.37 6.39 2.01
CA ASN A 102 4.21 7.77 1.54
C ASN A 102 3.94 8.74 2.70
N LEU A 103 3.01 8.40 3.58
CA LEU A 103 2.58 9.25 4.71
C LEU A 103 3.72 9.55 5.67
N LEU A 104 4.57 8.55 5.93
CA LEU A 104 5.67 8.62 6.88
C LEU A 104 7.02 8.97 6.25
N GLN A 105 7.07 9.12 4.92
CA GLN A 105 8.30 9.33 4.15
C GLN A 105 9.34 8.23 4.39
N LEU A 106 8.90 6.97 4.39
CA LEU A 106 9.74 5.80 4.57
C LEU A 106 10.28 5.32 3.22
N SER A 107 11.46 4.72 3.21
CA SER A 107 12.03 4.09 2.03
C SER A 107 11.33 2.73 1.81
N SER A 108 10.85 2.46 0.60
CA SER A 108 10.17 1.20 0.27
C SER A 108 10.64 0.66 -1.08
N VAL A 109 10.86 -0.66 -1.15
CA VAL A 109 11.19 -1.39 -2.39
C VAL A 109 10.19 -2.53 -2.56
N ILE A 110 9.62 -2.65 -3.76
CA ILE A 110 8.70 -3.74 -4.12
C ILE A 110 9.44 -4.74 -4.99
N LEU A 111 9.22 -6.02 -4.72
CA LEU A 111 9.76 -7.12 -5.51
C LEU A 111 8.65 -8.15 -5.80
N PRO A 112 8.61 -8.70 -7.03
CA PRO A 112 7.74 -9.81 -7.35
C PRO A 112 8.19 -11.04 -6.56
N VAL A 113 7.28 -11.80 -5.94
CA VAL A 113 7.66 -12.99 -5.15
C VAL A 113 7.03 -14.28 -5.63
N THR A 114 5.89 -14.21 -6.29
CA THR A 114 5.24 -15.34 -6.94
C THR A 114 4.30 -14.86 -8.04
N ARG A 115 3.66 -15.79 -8.74
CA ARG A 115 2.53 -15.54 -9.62
C ARG A 115 1.30 -16.28 -9.10
N VAL A 116 0.14 -15.86 -9.56
CA VAL A 116 -1.11 -16.61 -9.34
C VAL A 116 -0.96 -18.00 -9.94
N ASP A 117 -1.32 -19.00 -9.16
CA ASP A 117 -1.29 -20.41 -9.50
C ASP A 117 -2.73 -20.92 -9.67
N LEU A 118 -3.07 -21.37 -10.88
CA LEU A 118 -4.43 -21.79 -11.20
C LEU A 118 -4.88 -23.05 -10.45
N GLU A 119 -3.97 -23.86 -9.92
CA GLU A 119 -4.31 -25.06 -9.15
C GLU A 119 -4.39 -24.76 -7.65
N LEU A 120 -3.44 -23.98 -7.13
CA LEU A 120 -3.33 -23.73 -5.69
C LEU A 120 -4.24 -22.59 -5.19
N ASP A 121 -4.50 -21.57 -6.02
CA ASP A 121 -5.21 -20.36 -5.60
C ASP A 121 -6.73 -20.47 -5.81
N GLN A 122 -7.27 -21.69 -5.88
CA GLN A 122 -8.69 -21.95 -6.06
C GLN A 122 -9.51 -21.44 -4.87
N VAL A 123 -10.68 -20.85 -5.16
CA VAL A 123 -11.60 -20.33 -4.15
C VAL A 123 -12.33 -21.50 -3.47
N THR A 124 -11.80 -21.90 -2.31
CA THR A 124 -12.36 -23.01 -1.52
C THR A 124 -13.57 -22.59 -0.69
N ASP A 125 -14.38 -23.57 -0.29
CA ASP A 125 -15.48 -23.34 0.66
C ASP A 125 -14.96 -22.88 2.02
N GLU A 126 -13.78 -23.33 2.44
CA GLU A 126 -13.12 -22.83 3.65
C GLU A 126 -12.88 -21.32 3.53
N TYR A 127 -12.28 -20.86 2.44
CA TYR A 127 -12.03 -19.44 2.18
C TYR A 127 -13.33 -18.62 2.15
N ARG A 128 -14.38 -19.10 1.47
CA ARG A 128 -15.70 -18.43 1.44
C ARG A 128 -16.35 -18.33 2.82
N ASN A 129 -16.11 -19.29 3.69
CA ASN A 129 -16.67 -19.34 5.04
C ASN A 129 -15.81 -18.61 6.08
N MET A 130 -14.62 -18.12 5.72
CA MET A 130 -13.83 -17.27 6.60
C MET A 130 -14.61 -16.02 7.00
N LYS A 131 -14.41 -15.59 8.25
CA LYS A 131 -15.05 -14.40 8.79
C LYS A 131 -14.53 -13.15 8.07
N ILE A 132 -15.45 -12.38 7.48
CA ILE A 132 -15.19 -11.05 6.95
C ILE A 132 -14.70 -10.13 8.09
N ALA A 133 -13.51 -9.57 7.93
CA ALA A 133 -12.89 -8.69 8.91
C ALA A 133 -13.32 -7.21 8.78
N SER A 134 -13.68 -6.78 7.57
CA SER A 134 -14.10 -5.40 7.28
C SER A 134 -14.85 -5.30 5.93
N GLU A 135 -15.43 -4.14 5.65
CA GLU A 135 -16.03 -3.86 4.33
C GLU A 135 -15.01 -3.98 3.19
N LEU A 136 -13.77 -3.51 3.38
CA LEU A 136 -12.71 -3.65 2.38
C LEU A 136 -12.34 -5.13 2.15
N ASP A 137 -12.35 -5.93 3.22
CA ASP A 137 -12.12 -7.38 3.11
C ASP A 137 -13.26 -8.07 2.35
N GLN A 138 -14.50 -7.66 2.59
CA GLN A 138 -15.65 -8.12 1.82
C GLN A 138 -15.50 -7.81 0.33
N ILE A 139 -15.21 -6.55 -0.01
CA ILE A 139 -15.05 -6.12 -1.41
C ILE A 139 -13.90 -6.88 -2.07
N ALA A 140 -12.74 -7.00 -1.40
CA ALA A 140 -11.61 -7.76 -1.94
C ALA A 140 -12.00 -9.22 -2.22
N ARG A 141 -12.70 -9.85 -1.29
CA ARG A 141 -13.15 -11.23 -1.41
C ARG A 141 -14.18 -11.43 -2.52
N GLU A 142 -15.12 -10.51 -2.66
CA GLU A 142 -16.11 -10.52 -3.75
C GLU A 142 -15.47 -10.24 -5.12
N THR A 143 -14.39 -9.45 -5.15
CA THR A 143 -13.62 -9.18 -6.38
C THR A 143 -12.78 -10.39 -6.80
N TYR A 144 -12.36 -11.23 -5.84
CA TYR A 144 -11.60 -12.45 -6.12
C TYR A 144 -12.53 -13.62 -6.47
N GLU A 145 -13.00 -13.66 -7.72
CA GLU A 145 -13.92 -14.70 -8.21
C GLU A 145 -13.23 -16.08 -8.39
N GLY A 146 -11.94 -16.07 -8.70
CA GLY A 146 -11.12 -17.25 -9.01
C GLY A 146 -9.73 -16.86 -9.52
N PRO A 147 -8.77 -17.80 -9.58
CA PRO A 147 -7.44 -17.51 -10.09
C PRO A 147 -7.41 -17.25 -11.61
N GLU A 148 -8.43 -17.68 -12.36
CA GLU A 148 -8.50 -17.57 -13.82
C GLU A 148 -8.54 -16.11 -14.31
N VAL A 149 -9.20 -15.21 -13.56
CA VAL A 149 -9.24 -13.78 -13.90
C VAL A 149 -7.95 -13.04 -13.54
N PHE A 150 -7.04 -13.70 -12.81
CA PHE A 150 -5.72 -13.19 -12.44
C PHE A 150 -4.59 -14.04 -13.03
N GLU A 151 -4.85 -14.80 -14.09
CA GLU A 151 -3.85 -15.64 -14.72
C GLU A 151 -2.60 -14.80 -15.07
N ASN A 152 -1.42 -15.35 -14.77
CA ASN A 152 -0.12 -14.71 -14.98
C ASN A 152 0.14 -13.42 -14.16
N CYS A 153 -0.81 -12.97 -13.32
CA CYS A 153 -0.59 -11.84 -12.44
C CYS A 153 0.51 -12.14 -11.42
N ILE A 154 1.29 -11.11 -11.11
CA ILE A 154 2.41 -11.17 -10.18
C ILE A 154 1.92 -10.77 -8.81
N VAL A 155 2.26 -11.57 -7.80
CA VAL A 155 2.07 -11.21 -6.39
C VAL A 155 3.40 -10.66 -5.88
N GLY A 156 3.37 -9.43 -5.37
CA GLY A 156 4.54 -8.72 -4.86
C GLY A 156 4.53 -8.54 -3.35
N LEU A 157 5.72 -8.48 -2.77
CA LEU A 157 5.94 -7.98 -1.41
C LEU A 157 6.69 -6.65 -1.45
N GLN A 158 6.48 -5.85 -0.42
CA GLN A 158 7.28 -4.64 -0.19
C GLN A 158 8.15 -4.80 1.05
N VAL A 159 9.36 -4.26 0.96
CA VAL A 159 10.27 -4.06 2.07
C VAL A 159 10.30 -2.58 2.39
N ILE A 160 9.89 -2.23 3.60
CA ILE A 160 9.85 -0.84 4.10
C ILE A 160 10.96 -0.67 5.14
N CYS A 161 11.85 0.30 4.94
CA CYS A 161 12.89 0.71 5.88
C CYS A 161 12.61 2.11 6.42
N ARG A 162 13.49 2.64 7.29
CA ARG A 162 13.32 4.00 7.79
C ARG A 162 13.57 5.03 6.70
N ARG A 163 13.16 6.26 6.97
CA ARG A 163 13.46 7.41 6.12
C ARG A 163 14.97 7.55 5.92
N LEU A 164 15.41 7.79 4.68
CA LEU A 164 16.83 7.87 4.27
C LEU A 164 17.60 6.55 4.42
N GLU A 165 16.93 5.40 4.26
CA GLU A 165 17.57 4.08 4.27
C GLU A 165 17.31 3.31 2.96
N GLU A 166 17.32 4.01 1.82
CA GLU A 166 17.07 3.43 0.50
C GLU A 166 18.02 2.26 0.18
N GLU A 167 19.32 2.40 0.46
CA GLU A 167 20.31 1.33 0.23
C GLU A 167 20.04 0.11 1.11
N LYS A 168 19.53 0.32 2.33
CA LYS A 168 19.12 -0.78 3.20
C LYS A 168 17.89 -1.48 2.66
N ALA A 169 16.89 -0.74 2.19
CA ALA A 169 15.68 -1.33 1.59
C ALA A 169 16.04 -2.20 0.38
N ILE A 170 16.95 -1.71 -0.49
CA ILE A 170 17.49 -2.48 -1.62
C ILE A 170 18.25 -3.71 -1.12
N GLY A 171 19.16 -3.55 -0.15
CA GLY A 171 19.94 -4.67 0.40
C GLY A 171 19.06 -5.76 1.02
N MET A 172 17.99 -5.39 1.73
CA MET A 172 17.02 -6.31 2.28
C MET A 172 16.19 -7.00 1.19
N ALA A 173 15.79 -6.29 0.13
CA ALA A 173 15.12 -6.88 -1.01
C ALA A 173 16.01 -7.95 -1.70
N MET A 174 17.32 -7.68 -1.86
CA MET A 174 18.27 -8.67 -2.40
C MET A 174 18.43 -9.90 -1.50
N VAL A 175 18.33 -9.74 -0.18
CA VAL A 175 18.33 -10.88 0.75
C VAL A 175 17.07 -11.71 0.59
N LEU A 176 15.90 -11.06 0.48
CA LEU A 176 14.63 -11.74 0.27
C LEU A 176 14.58 -12.48 -1.06
N GLU A 177 15.07 -11.85 -2.13
CA GLU A 177 15.22 -12.47 -3.45
C GLU A 177 16.03 -13.77 -3.39
N LYS A 178 17.20 -13.73 -2.72
CA LYS A 178 18.05 -14.91 -2.54
C LYS A 178 17.38 -16.00 -1.71
N ALA A 179 16.67 -15.62 -0.65
CA ALA A 179 15.96 -16.55 0.23
C ALA A 179 14.82 -17.27 -0.51
N LEU A 180 14.11 -16.56 -1.39
CA LEU A 180 13.01 -17.09 -2.20
C LEU A 180 13.46 -17.73 -3.52
N LYS A 181 14.75 -17.62 -3.88
CA LYS A 181 15.33 -18.15 -5.13
C LYS A 181 14.61 -17.67 -6.39
N LEU A 182 14.21 -16.39 -6.41
CA LEU A 182 13.34 -15.85 -7.47
C LEU A 182 13.95 -15.88 -8.89
N TYR A 183 15.28 -15.82 -9.00
CA TYR A 183 16.00 -15.72 -10.28
C TYR A 183 17.16 -16.74 -10.40
N GLN A 184 17.02 -17.92 -9.78
CA GLN A 184 17.94 -19.05 -9.97
C GLN A 184 17.42 -19.97 -11.06
#